data_AF-A0A514LBI4-F1
#
_entry.id   AF-A0A514LBI4-F1
#
_cell.length_a   1.000
_cell.length_b   1.000
_cell.length_c   1.000
_cell.angle_alpha   90.00
_cell.angle_beta   90.00
_cell.angle_gamma   90.00
#
_symmetry.space_group_name_H-M   'P 1'
#
loop_
_entity.id
_entity.type
_entity.pdbx_description
1 polymer ?
#
loop_
_entity_poly.entity_id
_entity_poly.type
_entity_poly.pdbx_seq_one_letter_code
_entity_poly.pdbx_strand_id
1 'polypeptide(L)'
;MIATPWIIPYDTTAISFVNSALFAILLTSSSWFIAKGIAGKNSEENKEIKGKLDLVLSKLESEKPEVVDVQLPKTGTSDIPNIMKEWEIVIKTQMHFNDLLIKVRTATLSVVLAIFGAAGYSLASNEINPLKIEAIGWTFHPSILIICSGIIILLTMFRIDYGYYFQMLKGAVSKGYEFDDEFEKLEKEFGRKYFGMSRMISKAIGKPEKSRNFVKGFYIIPIISGIVFLLAVLIGYQPPSV
;
A
#
# COMPACT_ATOMS: atom_id res chain seq x y z
N MET A 1 -62.31 -1.02 11.03
CA MET A 1 -61.25 -1.14 12.06
C MET A 1 -60.23 -2.15 11.56
N ILE A 2 -59.14 -1.67 10.95
CA ILE A 2 -57.98 -2.49 10.56
C ILE A 2 -56.75 -1.72 11.02
N ALA A 3 -55.92 -2.41 11.80
CA ALA A 3 -54.76 -1.88 12.51
C ALA A 3 -53.62 -1.50 11.57
N THR A 4 -53.02 -0.33 11.80
CA THR A 4 -51.74 0.09 11.22
C THR A 4 -50.57 -0.50 12.03
N PRO A 5 -49.52 -1.05 11.40
CA PRO A 5 -48.31 -1.41 12.11
C PRO A 5 -47.30 -0.26 12.09
N TRP A 6 -46.89 0.12 13.31
CA TRP A 6 -45.64 0.73 13.74
C TRP A 6 -44.52 0.84 12.69
N ILE A 7 -44.30 2.07 12.20
CA ILE A 7 -43.04 2.51 11.61
C ILE A 7 -42.10 2.85 12.76
N ILE A 8 -41.05 2.06 12.94
CA ILE A 8 -39.93 2.38 13.83
C ILE A 8 -39.08 3.43 13.10
N PRO A 9 -38.85 4.63 13.66
CA PRO A 9 -37.92 5.59 13.06
C PRO A 9 -36.49 5.03 13.19
N TYR A 10 -35.83 4.85 12.05
CA TYR A 10 -34.40 4.57 12.00
C TYR A 10 -33.65 5.83 12.47
N ASP A 11 -33.10 5.75 13.68
CA ASP A 11 -32.24 6.79 14.25
C ASP A 11 -30.88 6.80 13.52
N THR A 12 -30.70 7.80 12.66
CA THR A 12 -29.51 8.03 11.84
C THR A 12 -28.29 8.50 12.64
N THR A 13 -28.42 8.71 13.96
CA THR A 13 -27.33 9.18 14.81
C THR A 13 -26.31 8.10 15.17
N ALA A 14 -26.72 6.83 15.24
CA ALA A 14 -25.81 5.72 15.58
C ALA A 14 -24.79 5.42 14.45
N ILE A 15 -25.20 5.60 13.19
CA ILE A 15 -24.34 5.36 12.02
C ILE A 15 -23.35 6.52 11.80
N SER A 16 -23.74 7.76 12.15
CA SER A 16 -22.82 8.91 12.09
C SER A 16 -21.75 8.86 13.18
N PHE A 17 -22.08 8.34 14.37
CA PHE A 17 -21.15 8.24 15.50
C PHE A 17 -20.06 7.18 15.30
N VAL A 18 -20.40 6.02 14.74
CA VAL A 18 -19.43 4.95 14.45
C VAL A 18 -18.48 5.35 13.31
N ASN A 19 -18.99 6.03 12.27
CA ASN A 19 -18.15 6.55 11.19
C ASN A 19 -17.26 7.71 11.65
N SER A 20 -17.73 8.59 12.55
CA SER A 20 -16.93 9.69 13.11
C SER A 20 -15.82 9.20 14.04
N ALA A 21 -16.08 8.22 14.91
CA ALA A 21 -15.09 7.68 15.84
C ALA A 21 -13.95 6.93 15.12
N LEU A 22 -14.28 6.13 14.09
CA LEU A 22 -13.25 5.48 13.26
C LEU A 22 -12.44 6.49 12.44
N PHE A 23 -13.06 7.54 11.92
CA PHE A 23 -12.37 8.62 11.19
C PHE A 23 -11.45 9.44 12.12
N ALA A 24 -11.87 9.72 13.35
CA ALA A 24 -11.08 10.47 14.33
C ALA A 24 -9.85 9.69 14.82
N ILE A 25 -9.95 8.37 14.99
CA ILE A 25 -8.83 7.50 15.41
C ILE A 25 -7.80 7.34 14.26
N LEU A 26 -8.24 7.32 13.00
CA LEU A 26 -7.36 7.24 11.82
C LEU A 26 -6.69 8.58 11.45
N LEU A 27 -7.34 9.71 11.70
CA LEU A 27 -6.79 11.04 11.40
C LEU A 27 -5.86 11.59 12.48
N THR A 28 -6.10 11.27 13.76
CA THR A 28 -5.26 11.78 14.87
C THR A 28 -3.90 11.08 14.96
N SER A 29 -3.81 9.83 14.56
CA SER A 29 -2.55 9.08 14.54
C SER A 29 -1.63 9.45 13.36
N SER A 30 -2.20 9.88 12.23
CA SER A 30 -1.45 10.25 11.02
C SER A 30 -1.10 11.75 10.95
N SER A 31 -1.97 12.63 11.44
CA SER A 31 -1.75 14.09 11.38
C SER A 31 -0.67 14.58 12.36
N TRP A 32 -0.50 13.91 13.50
CA TRP A 32 0.54 14.25 14.48
C TRP A 32 1.97 13.97 13.97
N PHE A 33 2.14 12.95 13.10
CA PHE A 33 3.43 12.63 12.50
C PHE A 33 3.78 13.50 11.28
N ILE A 34 2.78 13.97 10.52
CA ILE A 34 2.99 14.79 9.32
C ILE A 34 3.17 16.28 9.67
N ALA A 35 2.44 16.79 10.67
CA ALA A 35 2.53 18.21 11.05
C ALA A 35 3.88 18.59 11.68
N LYS A 36 4.60 17.64 12.29
CA LYS A 36 5.93 17.89 12.86
C LYS A 36 7.08 17.81 11.84
N GLY A 37 6.82 17.27 10.65
CA GLY A 37 7.86 16.99 9.64
C GLY A 37 7.98 18.03 8.51
N ILE A 38 6.99 18.90 8.30
CA ILE A 38 6.88 19.71 7.07
C ILE A 38 6.98 21.23 7.30
N ALA A 39 6.78 21.72 8.52
CA ALA A 39 6.82 23.16 8.79
C ALA A 39 8.14 23.59 9.45
N GLY A 40 9.18 23.90 8.67
CA GLY A 40 10.26 24.75 9.22
C GLY A 40 11.61 24.83 8.52
N LYS A 41 11.90 24.04 7.48
CA LYS A 41 13.17 24.10 6.76
C LYS A 41 12.95 23.67 5.30
N ASN A 42 13.81 24.10 4.38
CA ASN A 42 13.96 23.55 3.01
C ASN A 42 13.36 24.35 1.84
N SER A 43 13.61 25.64 1.76
CA SER A 43 13.67 26.30 0.43
C SER A 43 15.12 26.32 -0.10
N GLU A 44 16.09 26.64 0.75
CA GLU A 44 17.51 26.66 0.36
C GLU A 44 18.17 25.27 0.41
N GLU A 45 17.89 24.48 1.45
CA GLU A 45 18.40 23.10 1.56
C GLU A 45 17.91 22.23 0.38
N ASN A 46 16.73 22.53 -0.16
CA ASN A 46 16.15 21.81 -1.29
C ASN A 46 16.83 22.16 -2.62
N LYS A 47 17.36 23.39 -2.77
CA LYS A 47 18.19 23.76 -3.92
C LYS A 47 19.57 23.08 -3.86
N GLU A 48 20.17 23.00 -2.67
CA GLU A 48 21.45 22.33 -2.47
C GLU A 48 21.34 20.81 -2.70
N ILE A 49 20.28 20.19 -2.20
CA ILE A 49 19.99 18.76 -2.40
C ILE A 49 19.76 18.47 -3.89
N LYS A 50 19.03 19.34 -4.61
CA LYS A 50 18.77 19.16 -6.04
C LYS A 50 20.06 19.24 -6.86
N GLY A 51 20.95 20.19 -6.57
CA GLY A 51 22.27 20.28 -7.22
C GLY A 51 23.18 19.07 -6.95
N LYS A 52 23.17 18.54 -5.71
CA LYS A 52 23.90 17.30 -5.38
C LYS A 52 23.31 16.08 -6.06
N LEU A 53 21.99 16.03 -6.23
CA LEU A 53 21.29 14.92 -6.89
C LEU A 53 21.58 14.90 -8.39
N ASP A 54 21.58 16.04 -9.06
CA ASP A 54 21.88 16.15 -10.49
C ASP A 54 23.35 15.75 -10.80
N LEU A 55 24.27 16.10 -9.89
CA LEU A 55 25.68 15.66 -9.96
C LEU A 55 25.82 14.13 -9.79
N VAL A 56 25.05 13.52 -8.88
CA VAL A 56 25.07 12.07 -8.68
C VAL A 56 24.43 11.34 -9.86
N LEU A 57 23.32 11.85 -10.39
CA LEU A 57 22.63 11.25 -11.53
C LEU A 57 23.48 11.29 -12.81
N SER A 58 24.13 12.42 -13.09
CA SER A 58 25.09 12.51 -14.22
C SER A 58 26.29 11.57 -14.06
N LYS A 59 26.74 11.33 -12.83
CA LYS A 59 27.80 10.35 -12.54
C LYS A 59 27.32 8.91 -12.74
N LEU A 60 26.10 8.59 -12.32
CA LEU A 60 25.48 7.27 -12.53
C LEU A 60 25.14 7.00 -14.00
N GLU A 61 24.81 8.02 -14.77
CA GLU A 61 24.50 7.88 -16.20
C GLU A 61 25.77 7.66 -17.05
N SER A 62 26.94 8.11 -16.57
CA SER A 62 28.25 7.77 -17.13
C SER A 62 28.72 6.35 -16.76
N GLU A 63 28.12 5.75 -15.75
CA GLU A 63 28.44 4.42 -15.23
C GLU A 63 27.38 3.42 -15.72
N LYS A 64 27.44 3.12 -17.02
CA LYS A 64 26.54 2.12 -17.64
C LYS A 64 26.72 0.80 -16.87
N PRO A 65 25.64 0.15 -16.37
CA PRO A 65 25.80 -1.07 -15.59
C PRO A 65 26.28 -2.17 -16.52
N GLU A 66 27.57 -2.44 -16.46
CA GLU A 66 28.12 -3.71 -16.91
C GLU A 66 27.36 -4.79 -16.13
N VAL A 67 26.75 -5.72 -16.85
CA VAL A 67 26.09 -6.87 -16.24
C VAL A 67 27.20 -7.70 -15.62
N VAL A 68 27.49 -7.43 -14.35
CA VAL A 68 28.48 -8.16 -13.57
C VAL A 68 27.91 -9.57 -13.38
N ASP A 69 28.41 -10.52 -14.15
CA ASP A 69 28.32 -11.93 -13.81
C ASP A 69 29.08 -12.11 -12.49
N VAL A 70 28.34 -12.18 -11.38
CA VAL A 70 28.90 -12.27 -10.03
C VAL A 70 29.48 -13.67 -9.85
N GLN A 71 30.76 -13.83 -10.23
CA GLN A 71 31.56 -14.96 -9.80
C GLN A 71 32.05 -14.71 -8.38
N LEU A 72 31.73 -15.65 -7.47
CA LEU A 72 32.12 -15.60 -6.07
C LEU A 72 33.67 -15.55 -5.94
N PRO A 73 34.24 -14.54 -5.27
CA PRO A 73 35.68 -14.44 -5.09
C PRO A 73 36.19 -15.49 -4.10
N LYS A 74 37.29 -16.15 -4.46
CA LYS A 74 38.04 -17.07 -3.60
C LYS A 74 38.87 -16.26 -2.58
N THR A 75 38.25 -16.01 -1.44
CA THR A 75 38.79 -15.67 -0.11
C THR A 75 40.28 -15.26 0.00
N GLY A 76 40.50 -13.94 0.10
CA GLY A 76 41.62 -13.31 0.81
C GLY A 76 41.10 -12.26 1.81
N THR A 77 41.78 -12.03 2.92
CA THR A 77 41.37 -11.08 3.98
C THR A 77 41.25 -9.62 3.53
N SER A 78 41.64 -9.29 2.29
CA SER A 78 41.43 -7.98 1.65
C SER A 78 39.98 -7.71 1.23
N ASP A 79 39.10 -8.72 1.22
CA ASP A 79 37.80 -8.63 0.56
C ASP A 79 36.63 -8.31 1.51
N ILE A 80 36.88 -8.27 2.82
CA ILE A 80 35.87 -7.93 3.85
C ILE A 80 35.18 -6.58 3.58
N PRO A 81 35.88 -5.50 3.17
CA PRO A 81 35.23 -4.24 2.85
C PRO A 81 34.26 -4.34 1.66
N ASN A 82 34.61 -5.14 0.65
CA ASN A 82 33.78 -5.32 -0.55
C ASN A 82 32.52 -6.12 -0.22
N ILE A 83 32.69 -7.20 0.54
CA ILE A 83 31.59 -8.01 1.09
C ILE A 83 30.63 -7.17 1.93
N MET A 84 31.15 -6.34 2.84
CA MET A 84 30.32 -5.49 3.69
C MET A 84 29.52 -4.49 2.86
N LYS A 85 30.13 -3.95 1.81
CA LYS A 85 29.47 -3.05 0.87
C LYS A 85 28.36 -3.75 0.09
N GLU A 86 28.58 -4.99 -0.35
CA GLU A 86 27.54 -5.79 -1.02
C GLU A 86 26.36 -6.06 -0.09
N TRP A 87 26.64 -6.47 1.15
CA TRP A 87 25.60 -6.65 2.17
C TRP A 87 24.80 -5.38 2.41
N GLU A 88 25.47 -4.24 2.55
CA GLU A 88 24.82 -2.93 2.72
C GLU A 88 23.91 -2.59 1.54
N ILE A 89 24.35 -2.86 0.31
CA ILE A 89 23.54 -2.64 -0.91
C ILE A 89 22.28 -3.51 -0.87
N VAL A 90 22.38 -4.78 -0.46
CA VAL A 90 21.23 -5.69 -0.34
C VAL A 90 20.23 -5.14 0.68
N ILE A 91 20.69 -4.77 1.88
CA ILE A 91 19.81 -4.21 2.93
C ILE A 91 19.17 -2.90 2.48
N LYS A 92 19.94 -2.02 1.86
CA LYS A 92 19.44 -0.74 1.33
C LYS A 92 18.36 -0.95 0.26
N THR A 93 18.53 -1.95 -0.59
CA THR A 93 17.55 -2.34 -1.61
C THR A 93 16.27 -2.90 -0.96
N GLN A 94 16.39 -3.73 0.08
CA GLN A 94 15.24 -4.22 0.85
C GLN A 94 14.45 -3.07 1.50
N MET A 95 15.15 -2.12 2.14
CA MET A 95 14.52 -0.94 2.74
C MET A 95 13.82 -0.07 1.68
N HIS A 96 14.47 0.16 0.54
CA HIS A 96 13.90 0.96 -0.54
C HIS A 96 12.60 0.37 -1.09
N PHE A 97 12.57 -0.95 -1.34
CA PHE A 97 11.35 -1.61 -1.81
C PHE A 97 10.26 -1.63 -0.75
N ASN A 98 10.61 -1.81 0.52
CA ASN A 98 9.64 -1.74 1.61
C ASN A 98 8.99 -0.35 1.71
N ASP A 99 9.79 0.71 1.62
CA ASP A 99 9.29 2.09 1.67
C ASP A 99 8.40 2.41 0.46
N LEU A 100 8.81 1.97 -0.74
CA LEU A 100 8.02 2.14 -1.95
C LEU A 100 6.67 1.42 -1.81
N LEU A 101 6.67 0.18 -1.32
CA LEU A 101 5.47 -0.61 -1.09
C LEU A 101 4.48 0.09 -0.15
N ILE A 102 4.96 0.63 0.97
CA ILE A 102 4.12 1.36 1.93
C ILE A 102 3.50 2.59 1.28
N LYS A 103 4.29 3.38 0.53
CA LYS A 103 3.81 4.58 -0.16
C LYS A 103 2.73 4.28 -1.20
N VAL A 104 2.90 3.23 -1.99
CA VAL A 104 1.91 2.85 -3.01
C VAL A 104 0.59 2.39 -2.36
N ARG A 105 0.66 1.62 -1.26
CA ARG A 105 -0.53 1.17 -0.53
C ARG A 105 -1.31 2.33 0.09
N THR A 106 -0.63 3.25 0.77
CA THR A 106 -1.28 4.40 1.39
C THR A 106 -1.89 5.34 0.35
N ALA A 107 -1.19 5.57 -0.77
CA ALA A 107 -1.73 6.35 -1.89
C ALA A 107 -2.95 5.68 -2.55
N THR A 108 -2.93 4.36 -2.69
CA THR A 108 -4.09 3.61 -3.21
C THR A 108 -5.29 3.75 -2.27
N LEU A 109 -5.08 3.55 -0.98
CA LEU A 109 -6.14 3.66 0.01
C LEU A 109 -6.75 5.05 0.07
N SER A 110 -5.94 6.12 -0.04
CA SER A 110 -6.45 7.49 -0.03
C SER A 110 -7.33 7.78 -1.25
N VAL A 111 -6.93 7.34 -2.44
CA VAL A 111 -7.72 7.49 -3.67
C VAL A 111 -9.03 6.72 -3.57
N VAL A 112 -8.98 5.46 -3.12
CA VAL A 112 -10.18 4.62 -2.96
C VAL A 112 -11.15 5.22 -1.94
N LEU A 113 -10.61 5.73 -0.82
CA LEU A 113 -11.41 6.40 0.20
C LEU A 113 -12.10 7.65 -0.36
N ALA A 114 -11.40 8.46 -1.15
CA ALA A 114 -11.98 9.63 -1.80
C ALA A 114 -13.10 9.24 -2.78
N ILE A 115 -12.92 8.18 -3.56
CA ILE A 115 -13.93 7.69 -4.51
C ILE A 115 -15.18 7.18 -3.76
N PHE A 116 -15.01 6.38 -2.71
CA PHE A 116 -16.14 5.90 -1.92
C PHE A 116 -16.84 7.02 -1.15
N GLY A 117 -16.08 8.01 -0.66
CA GLY A 117 -16.64 9.23 -0.08
C GLY A 117 -17.48 10.03 -1.09
N ALA A 118 -16.98 10.19 -2.33
CA ALA A 118 -17.72 10.85 -3.40
C ALA A 118 -18.99 10.07 -3.79
N ALA A 119 -18.93 8.74 -3.82
CA ALA A 119 -20.11 7.90 -4.05
C ALA A 119 -21.16 8.05 -2.94
N GLY A 120 -20.71 8.05 -1.67
CA GLY A 120 -21.57 8.28 -0.50
C GLY A 120 -22.22 9.66 -0.52
N TYR A 121 -21.43 10.70 -0.83
CA TYR A 121 -21.94 12.07 -0.98
C TYR A 121 -22.97 12.17 -2.11
N SER A 122 -22.68 11.55 -3.27
CA SER A 122 -23.60 11.55 -4.41
C SER A 122 -24.93 10.84 -4.10
N LEU A 123 -24.94 9.83 -3.23
CA LEU A 123 -26.17 9.18 -2.76
C LEU A 123 -26.95 10.11 -1.84
N ALA A 124 -26.29 10.74 -0.87
CA ALA A 124 -26.92 11.66 0.07
C ALA A 124 -27.54 12.88 -0.64
N SER A 125 -26.90 13.40 -1.70
CA SER A 125 -27.43 14.53 -2.47
C SER A 125 -28.65 14.20 -3.33
N ASN A 126 -28.93 12.91 -3.56
CA ASN A 126 -29.99 12.48 -4.47
C ASN A 126 -31.40 12.68 -3.88
N GLU A 127 -31.51 12.89 -2.57
CA GLU A 127 -32.76 13.36 -1.93
C GLU A 127 -33.16 14.78 -2.39
N ILE A 128 -32.18 15.59 -2.81
CA ILE A 128 -32.39 17.01 -3.13
C ILE A 128 -32.54 17.22 -4.65
N ASN A 129 -31.80 16.48 -5.48
CA ASN A 129 -31.95 16.50 -6.94
C ASN A 129 -31.67 15.10 -7.51
N PRO A 130 -32.67 14.40 -8.09
CA PRO A 130 -32.47 13.07 -8.65
C PRO A 130 -31.65 13.16 -9.94
N LEU A 131 -30.32 13.07 -9.83
CA LEU A 131 -29.45 12.89 -10.99
C LEU A 131 -29.66 11.47 -11.53
N LYS A 132 -30.34 11.37 -12.67
CA LYS A 132 -30.53 10.13 -13.41
C LYS A 132 -29.64 10.16 -14.64
N ILE A 133 -28.81 9.14 -14.81
CA ILE A 133 -28.13 8.89 -16.07
C ILE A 133 -28.98 7.84 -16.80
N GLU A 134 -29.48 8.20 -17.97
CA GLU A 134 -30.23 7.29 -18.83
C GLU A 134 -29.28 6.73 -19.89
N ALA A 135 -29.09 5.41 -19.90
CA ALA A 135 -28.27 4.73 -20.89
C ALA A 135 -28.97 3.45 -21.34
N ILE A 136 -29.16 3.28 -22.65
CA ILE A 136 -29.73 2.07 -23.27
C ILE A 136 -31.14 1.74 -22.71
N GLY A 137 -31.94 2.76 -22.38
CA GLY A 137 -33.30 2.60 -21.82
C GLY A 137 -33.36 2.17 -20.35
N TRP A 138 -32.22 2.16 -19.65
CA TRP A 138 -32.14 1.90 -18.22
C TRP A 138 -31.69 3.17 -17.49
N THR A 139 -32.33 3.47 -16.36
CA THR A 139 -31.94 4.59 -15.50
C THR A 139 -31.10 4.08 -14.35
N PHE A 140 -29.88 4.60 -14.22
CA PHE A 140 -28.95 4.24 -13.16
C PHE A 140 -28.50 5.45 -12.38
N HIS A 141 -28.22 5.24 -11.09
CA HIS A 141 -27.64 6.26 -10.23
C HIS A 141 -26.13 6.43 -10.54
N PRO A 142 -25.63 7.67 -10.70
CA PRO A 142 -24.20 7.94 -10.90
C PRO A 142 -23.25 7.25 -9.92
N SER A 143 -23.66 7.07 -8.65
CA SER A 143 -22.86 6.41 -7.61
C SER A 143 -22.45 4.99 -7.95
N ILE A 144 -23.23 4.27 -8.75
CA ILE A 144 -22.87 2.93 -9.23
C ILE A 144 -21.56 2.98 -10.02
N LEU A 145 -21.45 3.94 -10.96
CA LEU A 145 -20.23 4.11 -11.76
C LEU A 145 -19.04 4.54 -10.90
N ILE A 146 -19.27 5.42 -9.91
CA ILE A 146 -18.24 5.88 -8.99
C ILE A 146 -17.70 4.69 -8.17
N ILE A 147 -18.58 3.89 -7.57
CA ILE A 147 -18.20 2.70 -6.78
C ILE A 147 -17.46 1.68 -7.66
N CYS A 148 -17.98 1.40 -8.87
CA CYS A 148 -17.32 0.51 -9.82
C CYS A 148 -15.91 0.97 -10.16
N SER A 149 -15.68 2.27 -10.39
CA SER A 149 -14.34 2.79 -10.66
C SER A 149 -13.38 2.59 -9.48
N GLY A 150 -13.86 2.76 -8.24
CA GLY A 150 -13.08 2.46 -7.02
C GLY A 150 -12.68 0.99 -6.91
N ILE A 151 -13.60 0.07 -7.23
CA ILE A 151 -13.32 -1.38 -7.25
C ILE A 151 -12.30 -1.72 -8.34
N ILE A 152 -12.41 -1.14 -9.54
CA ILE A 152 -11.45 -1.35 -10.63
C ILE A 152 -10.05 -0.89 -10.24
N ILE A 153 -9.92 0.27 -9.58
CA ILE A 153 -8.64 0.77 -9.09
C ILE A 153 -8.06 -0.19 -8.03
N LEU A 154 -8.88 -0.68 -7.09
CA LEU A 154 -8.45 -1.67 -6.09
C LEU A 154 -7.94 -2.95 -6.74
N LEU A 155 -8.64 -3.49 -7.74
CA LEU A 155 -8.23 -4.70 -8.47
C LEU A 155 -6.94 -4.48 -9.25
N THR A 156 -6.81 -3.33 -9.90
CA THR A 156 -5.59 -2.96 -10.64
C THR A 156 -4.39 -2.84 -9.71
N MET A 157 -4.57 -2.14 -8.58
CA MET A 157 -3.52 -1.98 -7.59
C MET A 157 -3.17 -3.29 -6.88
N PHE A 158 -4.15 -4.17 -6.62
CA PHE A 158 -3.89 -5.52 -6.15
C PHE A 158 -2.98 -6.27 -7.13
N ARG A 159 -3.24 -6.18 -8.44
CA ARG A 159 -2.44 -6.88 -9.46
C ARG A 159 -1.00 -6.36 -9.51
N ILE A 160 -0.81 -5.04 -9.40
CA ILE A 160 0.51 -4.41 -9.41
C ILE A 160 1.26 -4.72 -8.10
N ASP A 161 0.65 -4.51 -6.93
CA ASP A 161 1.27 -4.80 -5.64
C ASP A 161 1.66 -6.27 -5.54
N TYR A 162 0.68 -7.17 -5.69
CA TYR A 162 0.90 -8.60 -5.54
C TYR A 162 1.80 -9.19 -6.63
N GLY A 163 1.64 -8.71 -7.87
CA GLY A 163 2.34 -9.25 -9.04
C GLY A 163 3.77 -8.75 -9.19
N TYR A 164 4.04 -7.52 -8.78
CA TYR A 164 5.29 -6.82 -9.11
C TYR A 164 6.06 -6.43 -7.84
N TYR A 165 5.49 -5.56 -7.00
CA TYR A 165 6.21 -5.04 -5.83
C TYR A 165 6.51 -6.10 -4.77
N PHE A 166 5.52 -6.95 -4.46
CA PHE A 166 5.72 -8.03 -3.50
C PHE A 166 6.77 -9.05 -3.97
N GLN A 167 6.86 -9.32 -5.28
CA GLN A 167 7.86 -10.22 -5.84
C GLN A 167 9.27 -9.62 -5.79
N MET A 168 9.42 -8.33 -6.06
CA MET A 168 10.72 -7.64 -5.94
C MET A 168 11.22 -7.62 -4.50
N LEU A 169 10.34 -7.32 -3.53
CA LEU A 169 10.71 -7.37 -2.11
C LEU A 169 11.14 -8.79 -1.70
N LYS A 170 10.38 -9.81 -2.12
CA LYS A 170 10.74 -11.21 -1.86
C LYS A 170 12.09 -11.58 -2.49
N GLY A 171 12.39 -11.10 -3.69
CA GLY A 171 13.68 -11.30 -4.36
C GLY A 171 14.83 -10.68 -3.57
N ALA A 172 14.70 -9.43 -3.13
CA ALA A 172 15.70 -8.74 -2.33
C ALA A 172 15.93 -9.43 -0.97
N VAL A 173 14.88 -9.94 -0.33
CA VAL A 173 14.97 -10.72 0.91
C VAL A 173 15.62 -12.08 0.68
N SER A 174 15.30 -12.76 -0.42
CA SER A 174 15.92 -14.04 -0.80
C SER A 174 17.42 -13.89 -0.98
N LYS A 175 17.87 -12.81 -1.62
CA LYS A 175 19.30 -12.49 -1.74
C LYS A 175 19.95 -12.22 -0.39
N GLY A 176 19.24 -11.58 0.53
CA GLY A 176 19.71 -11.44 1.92
C GLY A 176 19.88 -12.77 2.65
N TYR A 177 19.03 -13.76 2.37
CA TYR A 177 19.18 -15.11 2.93
C TYR A 177 20.35 -15.89 2.30
N GLU A 178 20.55 -15.78 0.99
CA GLU A 178 21.72 -16.37 0.32
C GLU A 178 23.02 -15.81 0.93
N PHE A 179 23.06 -14.50 1.18
CA PHE A 179 24.18 -13.86 1.85
C PHE A 179 24.37 -14.38 3.29
N ASP A 180 23.32 -14.38 4.12
CA ASP A 180 23.39 -14.93 5.49
C ASP A 180 23.88 -16.39 5.50
N ASP A 181 23.48 -17.21 4.52
CA ASP A 181 23.83 -18.64 4.42
C ASP A 181 25.30 -18.87 3.99
N GLU A 182 25.82 -18.02 3.10
CA GLU A 182 27.23 -18.05 2.70
C GLU A 182 28.14 -17.62 3.86
N PHE A 183 27.72 -16.62 4.64
CA PHE A 183 28.48 -16.15 5.79
C PHE A 183 28.40 -17.06 7.02
N GLU A 184 27.31 -17.80 7.20
CA GLU A 184 27.22 -18.82 8.26
C GLU A 184 28.28 -19.93 8.07
N LYS A 185 28.62 -20.27 6.81
CA LYS A 185 29.70 -21.23 6.52
C LYS A 185 31.07 -20.68 6.90
N LEU A 186 31.33 -19.41 6.59
CA LEU A 186 32.56 -18.71 6.97
C LEU A 186 32.65 -18.51 8.50
N GLU A 187 31.55 -18.24 9.18
CA GLU A 187 31.51 -18.15 10.65
C GLU A 187 31.96 -19.46 11.32
N LYS A 188 31.55 -20.62 10.79
CA LYS A 188 32.00 -21.93 11.31
C LYS A 188 33.50 -22.16 11.12
N GLU A 189 34.10 -21.49 10.14
CA GLU A 189 35.52 -21.60 9.82
C GLU A 189 36.38 -20.61 10.63
N PHE A 190 35.86 -19.41 10.92
CA PHE A 190 36.60 -18.34 11.60
C PHE A 190 36.14 -18.03 13.04
N GLY A 191 35.11 -18.72 13.55
CA GLY A 191 34.66 -18.67 14.95
C GLY A 191 34.02 -17.35 15.41
N ARG A 192 33.64 -16.45 14.49
CA ARG A 192 33.05 -15.13 14.83
C ARG A 192 31.77 -14.86 14.03
N LYS A 193 30.70 -14.53 14.76
CA LYS A 193 29.36 -14.26 14.23
C LYS A 193 29.24 -12.82 13.73
N TYR A 194 29.21 -12.64 12.42
CA TYR A 194 29.13 -11.31 11.80
C TYR A 194 27.74 -11.00 11.20
N PHE A 195 26.97 -12.02 10.78
CA PHE A 195 25.71 -11.86 10.03
C PHE A 195 24.61 -12.82 10.53
N GLY A 196 23.40 -12.77 9.96
CA GLY A 196 22.26 -13.64 10.36
C GLY A 196 21.00 -12.91 10.85
N MET A 197 20.95 -11.58 10.80
CA MET A 197 19.77 -10.81 11.20
C MET A 197 18.54 -11.13 10.34
N SER A 198 18.71 -11.31 9.03
CA SER A 198 17.58 -11.61 8.12
C SER A 198 16.97 -12.98 8.45
N ARG A 199 17.82 -13.97 8.75
CA ARG A 199 17.37 -15.31 9.15
C ARG A 199 16.68 -15.33 10.51
N MET A 200 17.18 -14.55 11.47
CA MET A 200 16.53 -14.35 12.76
C MET A 200 15.13 -13.74 12.61
N ILE A 201 15.00 -12.70 11.78
CA ILE A 201 13.73 -12.06 11.46
C ILE A 201 12.77 -13.05 10.79
N SER A 202 13.24 -13.82 9.81
CA SER A 202 12.44 -14.86 9.15
C SER A 202 11.90 -15.91 10.13
N LYS A 203 12.77 -16.37 11.05
CA LYS A 203 12.41 -17.37 12.05
C LYS A 203 11.42 -16.84 13.08
N ALA A 204 11.52 -15.55 13.43
CA ALA A 204 10.60 -14.88 14.35
C ALA A 204 9.23 -14.58 13.73
N ILE A 205 9.18 -14.14 12.48
CA ILE A 205 7.95 -13.69 11.81
C ILE A 205 7.23 -14.86 11.09
N GLY A 206 7.92 -16.00 10.94
CA GLY A 206 7.39 -17.20 10.31
C GLY A 206 7.59 -17.20 8.79
N LYS A 207 7.23 -18.32 8.15
CA LYS A 207 7.54 -18.56 6.74
C LYS A 207 7.04 -17.42 5.84
N PRO A 208 7.81 -16.98 4.83
CA PRO A 208 7.44 -15.93 3.87
C PRO A 208 6.19 -16.25 3.03
N GLU A 209 5.64 -17.46 3.15
CA GLU A 209 4.36 -17.83 2.56
C GLU A 209 3.15 -17.23 3.30
N LYS A 210 3.26 -16.99 4.62
CA LYS A 210 2.18 -16.37 5.40
C LYS A 210 1.95 -14.90 5.02
N SER A 211 3.02 -14.18 4.65
CA SER A 211 2.90 -12.77 4.23
C SER A 211 2.08 -12.63 2.95
N ARG A 212 2.10 -13.63 2.06
CA ARG A 212 1.25 -13.67 0.85
C ARG A 212 -0.23 -13.59 1.19
N ASN A 213 -0.67 -14.31 2.22
CA ASN A 213 -2.07 -14.30 2.63
C ASN A 213 -2.46 -12.98 3.30
N PHE A 214 -1.53 -12.34 4.00
CA PHE A 214 -1.76 -11.03 4.59
C PHE A 214 -2.03 -9.96 3.52
N VAL A 215 -1.23 -9.94 2.45
CA VAL A 215 -1.45 -9.02 1.32
C VAL A 215 -2.79 -9.28 0.64
N LYS A 216 -3.17 -10.55 0.45
CA LYS A 216 -4.50 -10.90 -0.08
C LYS A 216 -5.62 -10.37 0.81
N GLY A 217 -5.52 -10.59 2.12
CA GLY A 217 -6.52 -10.11 3.09
C GLY A 217 -6.70 -8.60 3.04
N PHE A 218 -5.59 -7.85 2.95
CA PHE A 218 -5.60 -6.39 2.86
C PHE A 218 -6.44 -5.85 1.69
N TYR A 219 -6.43 -6.52 0.53
CA TYR A 219 -7.23 -6.10 -0.63
C TYR A 219 -8.63 -6.72 -0.68
N ILE A 220 -8.79 -7.95 -0.17
CA ILE A 220 -10.10 -8.62 -0.15
C ILE A 220 -11.10 -7.85 0.71
N ILE A 221 -10.68 -7.33 1.88
CA ILE A 221 -11.55 -6.58 2.79
C ILE A 221 -12.20 -5.35 2.11
N PRO A 222 -11.43 -4.39 1.54
CA PRO A 222 -12.01 -3.23 0.88
C PRO A 222 -12.79 -3.58 -0.40
N ILE A 223 -12.41 -4.64 -1.12
CA ILE A 223 -13.18 -5.12 -2.28
C ILE A 223 -14.54 -5.64 -1.84
N ILE A 224 -14.61 -6.51 -0.82
CA ILE A 224 -15.87 -7.00 -0.27
C ILE A 224 -16.72 -5.83 0.23
N SER A 225 -16.11 -4.89 0.96
CA SER A 225 -16.80 -3.68 1.42
C SER A 225 -17.39 -2.88 0.24
N GLY A 226 -16.63 -2.71 -0.85
CA GLY A 226 -17.09 -2.03 -2.06
C GLY A 226 -18.24 -2.78 -2.76
N ILE A 227 -18.17 -4.12 -2.82
CA ILE A 227 -19.25 -4.96 -3.40
C ILE A 227 -20.52 -4.88 -2.54
N VAL A 228 -20.39 -4.97 -1.22
CA VAL A 228 -21.54 -4.82 -0.30
C VAL A 228 -22.16 -3.44 -0.47
N PHE A 229 -21.35 -2.40 -0.57
CA PHE A 229 -21.84 -1.04 -0.80
C PHE A 229 -22.54 -0.90 -2.16
N LEU A 230 -21.99 -1.50 -3.22
CA LEU A 230 -22.61 -1.55 -4.53
C LEU A 230 -23.98 -2.25 -4.50
N LEU A 231 -24.07 -3.40 -3.84
CA LEU A 231 -25.33 -4.15 -3.68
C LEU A 231 -26.35 -3.36 -2.87
N ALA A 232 -25.93 -2.68 -1.81
CA ALA A 232 -26.81 -1.81 -1.01
C ALA A 232 -27.41 -0.68 -1.87
N VAL A 233 -26.60 -0.07 -2.74
CA VAL A 233 -27.07 0.95 -3.68
C VAL A 233 -28.03 0.38 -4.71
N LEU A 234 -27.76 -0.82 -5.23
CA LEU A 234 -28.63 -1.47 -6.22
C LEU A 234 -30.00 -1.88 -5.64
N ILE A 235 -30.03 -2.41 -4.42
CA ILE A 235 -31.27 -2.86 -3.76
C ILE A 235 -32.05 -1.67 -3.20
N GLY A 236 -31.36 -0.70 -2.60
CA GLY A 236 -31.98 0.49 -2.02
C GLY A 236 -32.53 1.46 -3.06
N TYR A 237 -32.13 1.33 -4.34
CA TYR A 237 -32.66 2.14 -5.42
C TYR A 237 -34.01 1.60 -5.89
N GLN A 238 -35.10 2.15 -5.34
CA GLN A 238 -36.42 2.01 -5.94
C GLN A 238 -36.65 3.18 -6.90
N PRO A 239 -36.72 2.95 -8.23
CA PRO A 239 -37.12 4.01 -9.14
C PRO A 239 -38.53 4.45 -8.75
N PRO A 240 -38.83 5.77 -8.71
CA PRO A 240 -40.18 6.23 -8.43
C PRO A 240 -41.13 5.59 -9.45
N SER A 241 -42.18 4.93 -8.95
CA SER A 241 -43.23 4.36 -9.78
C SER A 241 -43.88 5.51 -10.55
N VAL A 242 -43.65 5.52 -11.86
CA VAL A 242 -44.30 6.42 -12.82
C VAL A 242 -45.78 6.07 -12.92
#